data_AF-A0A7J2SSA5-F1
#
_entry.id   AF-A0A7J2SSA5-F1
#
_cell.length_a   1.000
_cell.length_b   1.000
_cell.length_c   1.000
_cell.angle_alpha   90.00
_cell.angle_beta   90.00
_cell.angle_gamma   90.00
#
_symmetry.space_group_name_H-M   'P 1'
#
loop_
_entity.id
_entity.type
_entity.pdbx_description
1 polymer ?
#
loop_
_entity_poly.entity_id
_entity_poly.type
_entity_poly.pdbx_seq_one_letter_code
_entity_poly.pdbx_strand_id
1 'polypeptide(L)'
;MSKELLTPEEIVKDLKQTFKTKIKDAKVERKSIGVKKKERRTIWVKAAKESLHDIVKHLMNFDYPHLAVVSGNDLGKTIELIY
;
A
#
# COMPACT_ATOMS: atom_id res chain seq x y z
N MET A 1 -2.07 -9.30 -23.06
CA MET A 1 -1.63 -7.93 -22.71
C MET A 1 -0.50 -8.07 -21.71
N SER A 2 0.74 -7.80 -22.08
CA SER A 2 1.86 -7.78 -21.14
C SER A 2 1.58 -6.71 -20.09
N LYS A 3 1.27 -7.10 -18.85
CA LYS A 3 1.17 -6.17 -17.72
C LYS A 3 2.54 -5.52 -17.58
N GLU A 4 2.65 -4.23 -17.88
CA GLU A 4 3.83 -3.46 -17.51
C GLU A 4 4.00 -3.55 -16.00
N LEU A 5 5.17 -4.02 -15.56
CA LEU A 5 5.49 -4.14 -14.14
C LEU A 5 5.85 -2.75 -13.62
N LEU A 6 4.92 -2.13 -12.91
CA LEU A 6 5.17 -0.85 -12.24
C LEU A 6 6.17 -1.00 -11.11
N THR A 7 7.05 -0.02 -10.97
CA THR A 7 7.92 0.16 -9.81
C THR A 7 7.10 0.60 -8.58
N PRO A 8 7.59 0.35 -7.35
CA PRO A 8 6.91 0.82 -6.15
C PRO A 8 6.67 2.35 -6.15
N GLU A 9 7.62 3.11 -6.69
CA GLU A 9 7.54 4.56 -6.83
C GLU A 9 6.41 5.00 -7.77
N GLU A 10 6.24 4.31 -8.90
CA GLU A 10 5.15 4.58 -9.84
C GLU A 10 3.78 4.30 -9.22
N ILE A 11 3.66 3.20 -8.46
CA ILE A 11 2.42 2.87 -7.73
C ILE A 11 2.12 3.96 -6.69
N VAL A 12 3.11 4.40 -5.91
CA VAL A 12 2.91 5.49 -4.93
C VAL A 12 2.53 6.80 -5.61
N LYS A 13 3.17 7.13 -6.75
CA LYS A 13 2.85 8.33 -7.53
C LYS A 13 1.40 8.30 -8.02
N ASP A 14 0.98 7.18 -8.59
CA ASP A 14 -0.39 6.97 -9.06
C ASP A 14 -1.40 7.10 -7.92
N LEU A 15 -1.17 6.42 -6.79
CA LEU A 15 -2.06 6.52 -5.62
C LEU A 15 -2.19 7.97 -5.11
N LYS A 16 -1.08 8.71 -5.04
CA LYS A 16 -1.09 10.13 -4.64
C LYS A 16 -1.83 11.01 -5.66
N GLN A 17 -1.71 10.75 -6.95
CA GLN A 17 -2.40 11.51 -8.00
C GLN A 17 -3.91 11.23 -8.00
N THR A 18 -4.29 9.95 -7.87
CA THR A 18 -5.68 9.49 -7.89
C THR A 18 -6.44 9.92 -6.64
N PHE A 19 -5.85 9.75 -5.46
CA PHE A 19 -6.53 9.97 -4.18
C PHE A 19 -6.18 11.29 -3.49
N LYS A 20 -5.16 12.01 -3.99
CA LYS A 20 -4.78 13.36 -3.55
C LYS A 20 -4.64 13.45 -2.02
N THR A 21 -5.38 14.36 -1.39
CA THR A 21 -5.36 14.63 0.06
C THR A 21 -5.84 13.45 0.92
N LYS A 22 -6.48 12.43 0.31
CA LYS A 22 -6.87 11.21 1.02
C LYS A 22 -5.66 10.32 1.35
N ILE A 23 -4.54 10.44 0.64
CA ILE A 23 -3.27 9.81 1.00
C ILE A 23 -2.52 10.76 1.95
N LYS A 24 -2.46 10.39 3.22
CA LYS A 24 -1.84 11.17 4.29
C LYS A 24 -0.32 10.98 4.33
N ASP A 25 0.13 9.75 4.06
CA ASP A 25 1.54 9.41 3.99
C ASP A 25 1.74 8.18 3.09
N ALA A 26 2.92 8.05 2.49
CA ALA A 26 3.32 6.84 1.79
C ALA A 26 4.84 6.66 1.81
N LYS A 27 5.27 5.42 2.07
CA LYS A 27 6.69 5.03 2.15
C LYS A 27 6.94 3.78 1.33
N VAL A 28 7.98 3.83 0.49
CA VAL A 28 8.56 2.63 -0.11
C VAL A 28 9.68 2.12 0.80
N GLU A 29 9.56 0.87 1.23
CA GLU A 29 10.57 0.18 2.02
C GLU A 29 11.23 -0.93 1.19
N ARG A 30 12.56 -0.97 1.23
CA ARG A 30 13.37 -2.02 0.60
C ARG A 30 14.19 -2.71 1.69
N LYS A 31 14.09 -4.03 1.80
CA LYS A 31 14.82 -4.83 2.78
C LYS A 31 15.40 -6.08 2.13
N SER A 32 16.67 -6.37 2.38
CA SER A 32 17.28 -7.64 1.98
C SER A 32 16.97 -8.73 3.01
N ILE A 33 16.20 -9.73 2.62
CA ILE A 33 15.67 -10.76 3.53
C ILE A 33 16.23 -12.16 3.22
N GLY A 34 16.27 -13.00 4.26
CA GLY A 34 16.71 -14.39 4.20
C GLY A 34 18.22 -14.55 3.96
N VAL A 35 18.67 -15.81 3.96
CA VAL A 35 20.09 -16.17 3.77
C VAL A 35 20.59 -15.71 2.40
N LYS A 36 19.74 -15.79 1.37
CA LYS A 36 20.05 -15.37 -0.01
C LYS A 36 19.98 -13.85 -0.24
N LYS A 37 19.68 -13.05 0.79
CA LYS A 37 19.61 -11.58 0.75
C LYS A 37 18.77 -11.02 -0.41
N LYS A 38 17.67 -11.70 -0.75
CA LYS A 38 16.76 -11.21 -1.80
C LYS A 38 16.10 -9.90 -1.36
N GLU A 39 16.03 -8.94 -2.26
CA GLU A 39 15.34 -7.69 -1.98
C GLU A 39 13.83 -7.93 -1.92
N ARG A 40 13.21 -7.51 -0.81
CA ARG A 40 11.77 -7.36 -0.64
C ARG A 40 11.43 -5.88 -0.70
N ARG A 41 10.42 -5.55 -1.50
CA ARG A 41 9.86 -4.21 -1.65
C ARG A 41 8.48 -4.19 -1.01
N THR A 42 8.22 -3.20 -0.16
CA THR A 42 6.92 -3.02 0.51
C THR A 42 6.52 -1.56 0.37
N ILE A 43 5.25 -1.32 0.03
CA ILE A 43 4.66 0.03 0.05
C ILE A 43 3.79 0.12 1.29
N TRP A 44 4.05 1.13 2.13
CA TRP A 44 3.18 1.51 3.23
C TRP A 44 2.40 2.75 2.82
N VAL A 45 1.08 2.74 2.99
CA VAL A 45 0.21 3.88 2.67
C VAL A 45 -0.71 4.15 3.85
N LYS A 46 -0.68 5.39 4.34
CA LYS A 46 -1.64 5.89 5.34
C LYS A 46 -2.69 6.72 4.62
N ALA A 47 -3.95 6.35 4.77
CA ALA A 47 -5.04 7.01 4.06
C ALA A 47 -6.20 7.42 4.99
N ALA A 48 -7.11 8.23 4.47
CA ALA A 48 -8.38 8.52 5.12
C ALA A 48 -9.29 7.28 5.13
N LYS A 49 -10.01 7.05 6.24
CA LYS A 49 -10.79 5.81 6.48
C LYS A 49 -11.82 5.58 5.38
N GLU A 50 -12.51 6.65 4.99
CA GLU A 50 -13.53 6.70 3.96
C GLU A 50 -13.02 6.32 2.56
N SER A 51 -11.70 6.26 2.36
CA SER A 51 -11.07 5.98 1.06
C SER A 51 -10.65 4.52 0.89
N LEU A 52 -10.77 3.69 1.93
CA LEU A 52 -10.31 2.30 1.91
C LEU A 52 -10.90 1.50 0.73
N HIS A 53 -12.22 1.52 0.57
CA HIS A 53 -12.89 0.75 -0.48
C HIS A 53 -12.49 1.21 -1.88
N ASP A 54 -12.35 2.52 -2.09
CA ASP A 54 -11.95 3.06 -3.40
C ASP A 54 -10.49 2.71 -3.71
N ILE A 55 -9.60 2.77 -2.70
CA ILE A 55 -8.20 2.36 -2.85
C ILE A 55 -8.12 0.87 -3.20
N VAL A 56 -8.82 -0.01 -2.49
CA VAL A 56 -8.81 -1.46 -2.76
C VAL A 56 -9.33 -1.75 -4.18
N LYS A 57 -10.39 -1.09 -4.62
CA LYS A 57 -10.89 -1.19 -6.01
C LYS A 57 -9.84 -0.74 -7.02
N HIS A 58 -9.15 0.36 -6.74
CA HIS A 58 -8.10 0.87 -7.64
C HIS A 58 -6.90 -0.07 -7.73
N LEU A 59 -6.51 -0.74 -6.63
CA LEU A 59 -5.44 -1.74 -6.64
C LEU A 59 -5.71 -2.88 -7.63
N MET A 60 -6.98 -3.24 -7.86
CA MET A 60 -7.38 -4.28 -8.82
C MET A 60 -6.96 -3.95 -10.26
N ASN A 61 -6.68 -2.68 -10.58
CA ASN A 61 -6.16 -2.27 -11.89
C ASN A 61 -4.70 -2.68 -12.08
N PHE A 62 -3.92 -2.81 -11.01
CA PHE A 62 -2.53 -3.29 -11.06
C PHE A 62 -2.47 -4.81 -10.98
N ASP A 63 -3.09 -5.37 -9.94
CA ASP A 63 -3.23 -6.79 -9.71
C ASP A 63 -4.33 -7.08 -8.70
N TYR A 64 -4.94 -8.26 -8.78
CA TYR A 64 -6.03 -8.58 -7.87
C TYR A 64 -5.49 -8.72 -6.43
N PRO A 65 -5.90 -7.86 -5.48
CA PRO A 65 -5.29 -7.84 -4.17
C PRO A 65 -5.66 -9.10 -3.38
N HIS A 66 -4.65 -9.77 -2.83
CA HIS A 66 -4.84 -10.83 -1.85
C HIS A 66 -4.73 -10.23 -0.45
N LEU A 67 -5.82 -10.28 0.32
CA LEU A 67 -5.83 -9.84 1.71
C LEU A 67 -5.25 -10.95 2.60
N ALA A 68 -4.10 -10.68 3.21
CA ALA A 68 -3.42 -11.66 4.06
C ALA A 68 -3.85 -11.55 5.52
N VAL A 69 -3.88 -10.33 6.08
CA VAL A 69 -4.12 -10.07 7.51
C VAL A 69 -4.81 -8.72 7.65
N VAL A 70 -5.76 -8.62 8.57
CA VAL A 70 -6.23 -7.33 9.10
C VAL A 70 -5.80 -7.26 10.55
N SER A 71 -5.12 -6.19 10.92
CA SER A 71 -4.66 -5.95 12.29
C SER A 71 -4.97 -4.53 12.75
N GLY A 72 -4.86 -4.31 14.06
CA GLY A 72 -5.12 -3.02 14.69
C GLY A 72 -4.04 -2.67 15.70
N ASN A 73 -3.58 -1.42 15.66
CA ASN A 73 -2.74 -0.84 16.69
C ASN A 73 -3.57 0.11 17.55
N ASP A 74 -3.56 -0.10 18.86
CA ASP A 74 -4.13 0.86 19.81
C ASP A 74 -3.16 2.03 20.01
N LEU A 75 -3.58 3.23 19.61
CA LEU A 75 -2.82 4.48 19.79
C LEU A 75 -3.42 5.35 20.92
N GLY A 76 -4.25 4.76 21.78
CA GLY A 76 -4.92 5.39 22.92
C GLY A 76 -6.20 6.12 22.52
N LYS A 77 -6.07 7.23 21.77
CA LYS A 77 -7.25 8.02 21.35
C LYS A 77 -7.91 7.49 20.08
N THR A 78 -7.16 6.73 19.29
CA THR A 78 -7.61 6.20 18.00
C THR A 78 -7.04 4.81 17.82
N ILE A 79 -7.78 3.94 17.14
CA ILE A 79 -7.28 2.66 16.66
C ILE A 79 -6.83 2.85 15.22
N GLU A 80 -5.59 2.47 14.92
CA GLU A 80 -5.08 2.39 13.56
C GLU A 80 -5.34 0.98 13.02
N LEU A 81 -6.00 0.87 11.87
CA LEU A 81 -6.24 -0.41 11.20
C LEU A 81 -5.25 -0.58 10.05
N ILE A 82 -4.61 -1.74 9.99
CA ILE A 82 -3.65 -2.14 8.96
C ILE A 82 -4.24 -3.33 8.21
N TYR A 83 -4.18 -3.26 6.89
CA TYR A 83 -4.72 -4.26 5.96
C TYR A 83 -3.58 -4.78 5.07
#